data_AF-A0A1C4U653-F1
#
_entry.id   AF-A0A1C4U653-F1
#
_cell.length_a   1.000
_cell.length_b   1.000
_cell.length_c   1.000
_cell.angle_alpha   90.00
_cell.angle_beta   90.00
_cell.angle_gamma   90.00
#
_symmetry.space_group_name_H-M   'P 1'
#
loop_
_entity.id
_entity.type
_entity.pdbx_description
1 polymer ?
#
loop_
_entity_poly.entity_id
_entity_poly.type
_entity_poly.pdbx_seq_one_letter_code
_entity_poly.pdbx_strand_id
1 'polypeptide(L)'
;MDLDRLGVPAGPTGLLADVAGDDDRARTAAVRALRAAGGQQVGIVVTADDRDELDGRLDALLGVLLSLLGLTVVVAVVGVGTTTALSVVERTRESGLLRAVGMSRRRLGAMLTVEAGLYGVLGAALGLLLAWPYSWLTVAALGQDAPVEFPAGQLAGVVLALAVATALAGLLPARRAARVSPVVALGAGD
;
A
#
# COMPACT_ATOMS: atom_id res chain seq x y z
N MET A 1 -31.31 1.17 33.57
CA MET A 1 -30.70 1.05 34.90
C MET A 1 -30.91 2.41 35.56
N ASP A 2 -31.68 2.47 36.64
CA ASP A 2 -32.31 3.69 37.16
C ASP A 2 -31.28 4.53 37.95
N LEU A 3 -30.89 5.68 37.40
CA LEU A 3 -29.73 6.47 37.86
C LEU A 3 -30.01 7.26 39.16
N ASP A 4 -31.29 7.48 39.49
CA ASP A 4 -31.71 8.24 40.67
C ASP A 4 -31.37 7.56 42.00
N ARG A 5 -31.16 6.24 42.01
CA ARG A 5 -30.79 5.48 43.22
C ARG A 5 -29.31 5.60 43.61
N LEU A 6 -28.48 6.23 42.78
CA LEU A 6 -27.04 6.38 43.01
C LEU A 6 -26.65 7.73 43.65
N GLY A 7 -27.63 8.58 44.01
CA GLY A 7 -27.36 9.86 44.67
C GLY A 7 -26.67 10.89 43.77
N VAL A 8 -26.71 10.69 42.45
CA VAL A 8 -26.19 11.64 41.48
C VAL A 8 -27.18 12.82 41.42
N PRO A 9 -26.76 14.06 41.70
CA PRO A 9 -27.67 15.20 41.63
C PRO A 9 -28.20 15.36 40.20
N ALA A 10 -29.52 15.49 40.04
CA ALA A 10 -30.21 15.64 38.76
C ALA A 10 -29.97 16.99 38.05
N GLY A 11 -28.92 17.71 38.43
CA GLY A 11 -28.50 18.96 37.80
C GLY A 11 -27.60 18.69 36.59
N PRO A 12 -27.54 19.61 35.62
CA PRO A 12 -26.61 19.51 34.49
C PRO A 12 -25.17 19.42 35.02
N THR A 13 -24.51 18.29 34.75
CA THR A 13 -23.16 17.94 35.25
C THR A 13 -22.04 18.28 34.27
N GLY A 14 -22.36 18.78 33.07
CA GLY A 14 -21.37 19.19 32.08
C GLY A 14 -21.96 20.09 30.99
N LEU A 15 -21.09 20.88 30.37
CA LEU A 15 -21.39 21.73 29.21
C LEU A 15 -20.51 21.25 28.06
N LEU A 16 -21.12 20.89 26.93
CA LEU A 16 -20.39 20.65 25.69
C LEU A 16 -20.38 21.96 24.89
N ALA A 17 -19.18 22.43 24.55
CA ALA A 17 -18.99 23.60 23.71
C ALA A 17 -18.18 23.18 22.49
N ASP A 18 -18.76 23.36 21.31
CA ASP A 18 -18.08 23.14 20.04
C ASP A 18 -17.40 24.44 19.60
N VAL A 19 -16.19 24.33 19.07
CA VAL A 19 -15.41 25.49 18.62
C VAL A 19 -15.54 25.57 17.11
N ALA A 20 -15.81 26.77 16.59
CA ALA A 20 -15.81 27.01 15.16
C ALA A 20 -14.36 26.97 14.62
N GLY A 21 -13.82 25.78 14.42
CA GLY A 21 -12.48 25.51 13.91
C GLY A 21 -11.77 24.39 14.66
N ASP A 22 -11.11 23.51 13.91
CA ASP A 22 -10.43 22.32 14.44
C ASP A 22 -8.96 22.58 14.82
N ASP A 23 -8.46 23.79 14.55
CA ASP A 23 -7.05 24.13 14.78
C ASP A 23 -6.68 24.26 16.27
N ASP A 24 -5.47 23.82 16.65
CA ASP A 24 -4.89 23.97 17.99
C ASP A 24 -4.98 25.39 18.55
N ARG A 25 -4.86 26.40 17.69
CA ARG A 25 -4.98 27.81 18.08
C ARG A 25 -6.40 28.17 18.50
N ALA A 26 -7.40 27.65 17.80
CA ALA A 26 -8.81 27.83 18.11
C ALA A 26 -9.17 27.08 19.41
N ARG A 27 -8.70 25.83 19.54
CA ARG A 27 -8.83 25.02 20.78
C ARG A 27 -8.23 25.74 21.99
N THR A 28 -6.99 26.21 21.87
CA THR A 28 -6.28 26.95 22.94
C THR A 28 -6.93 28.29 23.26
N ALA A 29 -7.48 29.00 22.26
CA ALA A 29 -8.22 30.23 22.47
C ALA A 29 -9.57 29.98 23.19
N ALA A 30 -10.29 28.92 22.81
CA ALA A 30 -11.54 28.52 23.44
C ALA A 30 -11.33 28.08 24.89
N VAL A 31 -10.32 27.24 25.16
CA VAL A 31 -9.96 26.83 26.53
C VAL A 31 -9.59 28.06 27.38
N ARG A 32 -8.85 29.03 26.83
CA ARG A 32 -8.54 30.29 27.53
C ARG A 32 -9.79 31.14 27.80
N ALA A 33 -10.69 31.26 26.83
CA ALA A 33 -11.95 32.00 27.00
C ALA A 33 -12.86 31.34 28.06
N LEU A 34 -12.98 30.01 28.05
CA LEU A 34 -13.74 29.24 29.05
C LEU A 34 -13.13 29.37 30.46
N ARG A 35 -11.80 29.32 30.58
CA ARG A 35 -11.12 29.56 31.87
C ARG A 35 -11.33 31.00 32.37
N ALA A 36 -11.32 31.99 31.48
CA ALA A 36 -11.56 33.39 31.82
C ALA A 36 -13.03 33.67 32.23
N ALA A 37 -13.99 32.94 31.67
CA ALA A 37 -15.42 33.09 31.93
C ALA A 37 -15.92 32.45 33.25
N GLY A 38 -15.03 31.89 34.08
CA GLY A 38 -15.37 31.29 35.38
C GLY A 38 -15.06 29.79 35.51
N GLY A 39 -14.40 29.18 34.51
CA GLY A 39 -14.07 27.76 34.49
C GLY A 39 -12.99 27.30 35.49
N GLN A 40 -12.55 28.11 36.46
CA GLN A 40 -11.51 27.73 37.42
C GLN A 40 -11.92 26.56 38.34
N GLN A 41 -13.22 26.28 38.47
CA GLN A 41 -13.77 25.19 39.28
C GLN A 41 -14.29 24.00 38.44
N VAL A 42 -14.17 24.05 37.11
CA VAL A 42 -14.74 23.05 36.19
C VAL A 42 -13.61 22.42 35.37
N GLY A 43 -13.53 21.09 35.35
CA GLY A 43 -12.58 20.36 34.51
C GLY A 43 -12.90 20.56 33.02
N ILE A 44 -11.96 21.09 32.26
CA ILE A 44 -12.08 21.23 30.81
C ILE A 44 -11.40 20.03 30.17
N VAL A 45 -12.18 19.18 29.50
CA VAL A 45 -11.69 18.05 28.72
C VAL A 45 -11.85 18.42 27.24
N VAL A 46 -10.76 18.35 26.49
CA VAL A 46 -10.76 18.59 25.03
C VAL A 46 -10.83 17.22 24.36
N THR A 47 -12.04 16.80 23.98
CA THR A 47 -12.27 15.48 23.35
C THR A 47 -11.56 15.34 21.99
N ALA A 48 -11.15 16.45 21.37
CA ALA A 48 -10.39 16.43 20.13
C ALA A 48 -8.94 15.98 20.33
N ASP A 49 -8.32 16.28 21.48
CA ASP A 49 -6.94 15.86 21.77
C ASP A 49 -6.83 14.33 21.94
N ASP A 50 -7.85 13.70 22.57
CA ASP A 50 -7.92 12.23 22.69
C ASP A 50 -8.06 11.54 21.31
N ARG A 51 -8.78 12.18 20.37
CA ARG A 51 -8.93 11.67 19.00
C ARG A 51 -7.61 11.79 18.23
N ASP A 52 -6.94 12.94 18.31
CA ASP A 52 -5.66 13.16 17.65
C ASP A 52 -4.57 12.22 18.18
N GLU A 53 -4.59 11.90 19.48
CA GLU A 53 -3.69 10.90 20.05
C GLU A 53 -3.97 9.49 19.49
N LEU A 54 -5.24 9.10 19.37
CA LEU A 54 -5.62 7.83 18.76
C LEU A 54 -5.25 7.77 17.28
N ASP A 55 -5.54 8.81 16.51
CA ASP A 55 -5.22 8.90 15.09
C ASP A 55 -3.70 8.86 14.87
N GLY A 56 -2.92 9.58 15.69
CA GLY A 56 -1.45 9.51 15.63
C GLY A 56 -0.90 8.11 15.93
N ARG A 57 -1.51 7.36 16.85
CA ARG A 57 -1.13 5.96 17.14
C ARG A 57 -1.51 5.04 15.97
N LEU A 58 -2.68 5.23 15.36
CA LEU A 58 -3.11 4.47 14.18
C LEU A 58 -2.20 4.76 12.98
N ASP A 59 -1.85 6.01 12.73
CA ASP A 59 -0.93 6.41 11.66
C ASP A 59 0.46 5.83 11.85
N ALA A 60 0.98 5.83 13.08
CA ALA A 60 2.26 5.18 13.38
C ALA A 60 2.21 3.67 13.09
N LEU A 61 1.13 2.99 13.51
CA LEU A 61 0.92 1.57 13.25
C LEU A 61 0.81 1.28 11.75
N LEU A 62 -0.03 2.03 11.03
CA LEU A 62 -0.20 1.94 9.58
C LEU A 62 1.11 2.22 8.86
N GLY A 63 1.89 3.21 9.29
CA GLY A 63 3.21 3.53 8.75
C GLY A 63 4.18 2.36 8.83
N VAL A 64 4.21 1.64 9.96
CA VAL A 64 5.02 0.42 10.11
C VAL A 64 4.52 -0.70 9.19
N LEU A 65 3.21 -0.94 9.14
CA LEU A 65 2.61 -1.97 8.29
C LEU A 65 2.88 -1.69 6.80
N LEU A 66 2.70 -0.45 6.36
CA LEU A 66 2.97 -0.01 4.98
C LEU A 66 4.46 -0.11 4.64
N SER A 67 5.34 0.15 5.60
CA SER A 67 6.79 -0.02 5.41
C SER A 67 7.17 -1.49 5.20
N LEU A 68 6.59 -2.41 5.99
CA LEU A 68 6.78 -3.85 5.84
C LEU A 68 6.19 -4.36 4.51
N LEU A 69 5.02 -3.84 4.12
CA LEU A 69 4.42 -4.12 2.82
C LEU A 69 5.35 -3.65 1.68
N GLY A 70 5.90 -2.44 1.78
CA GLY A 70 6.87 -1.91 0.84
C GLY A 70 8.12 -2.78 0.71
N LEU A 71 8.67 -3.25 1.84
CA LEU A 71 9.79 -4.21 1.84
C LEU A 71 9.43 -5.52 1.13
N THR A 72 8.22 -6.03 1.37
CA THR A 72 7.72 -7.25 0.72
C THR A 72 7.64 -7.08 -0.80
N VAL A 73 7.15 -5.92 -1.27
CA VAL A 73 7.11 -5.60 -2.70
C VAL A 73 8.52 -5.55 -3.28
N VAL A 74 9.49 -4.93 -2.59
CA VAL A 74 10.89 -4.91 -3.04
C VAL A 74 11.46 -6.31 -3.20
N VAL A 75 11.27 -7.19 -2.20
CA VAL A 75 11.73 -8.58 -2.26
C VAL A 75 11.07 -9.33 -3.41
N ALA A 76 9.77 -9.16 -3.62
CA ALA A 76 9.05 -9.78 -4.73
C ALA A 76 9.59 -9.31 -6.09
N VAL A 77 9.82 -8.01 -6.27
CA VAL A 77 10.36 -7.42 -7.50
C VAL A 77 11.76 -7.95 -7.81
N VAL A 78 12.62 -8.08 -6.80
CA VAL A 78 13.94 -8.71 -6.94
C VAL A 78 13.80 -10.18 -7.35
N GLY A 79 12.88 -10.91 -6.73
CA GLY A 79 12.56 -12.30 -7.09
C GLY A 79 12.16 -12.44 -8.55
N VAL A 80 11.30 -11.57 -9.08
CA VAL A 80 10.94 -11.55 -10.51
C VAL A 80 12.17 -11.36 -11.40
N GLY A 81 13.10 -10.48 -11.02
CA GLY A 81 14.37 -10.30 -11.72
C GLY A 81 15.20 -11.58 -11.77
N THR A 82 15.24 -12.34 -10.68
CA THR A 82 15.95 -13.64 -10.64
C THR A 82 15.25 -14.71 -11.49
N THR A 83 13.92 -14.79 -11.45
CA THR A 83 13.14 -15.75 -12.23
C THR A 83 13.28 -15.50 -13.72
N THR A 84 13.15 -14.24 -14.15
CA THR A 84 13.34 -13.86 -15.56
C THR A 84 14.77 -14.14 -16.04
N ALA A 85 15.78 -13.94 -15.18
CA ALA A 85 17.16 -14.33 -15.49
C ALA A 85 17.31 -15.85 -15.70
N LEU A 86 16.67 -16.66 -14.85
CA LEU A 86 16.68 -18.11 -14.97
C LEU A 86 15.98 -18.58 -16.26
N SER A 87 14.79 -18.07 -16.56
CA SER A 87 14.04 -18.41 -17.78
C SER A 87 14.80 -18.09 -19.07
N VAL A 88 15.60 -17.01 -19.06
CA VAL A 88 16.50 -16.69 -20.19
C VAL A 88 17.56 -17.78 -20.37
N VAL A 89 18.18 -18.25 -19.29
CA VAL A 89 19.21 -19.29 -19.35
C VAL A 89 18.64 -20.58 -19.90
N GLU A 90 17.48 -21.00 -19.39
CA GLU A 90 16.77 -22.20 -19.86
C GLU A 90 16.41 -22.11 -21.36
N ARG A 91 16.05 -20.91 -21.85
CA ARG A 91 15.65 -20.66 -23.24
C ARG A 91 16.75 -20.05 -24.12
N THR A 92 18.02 -20.24 -23.77
CA THR A 92 19.16 -19.65 -24.51
C THR A 92 19.19 -20.10 -25.97
N ARG A 93 18.86 -21.37 -26.26
CA ARG A 93 18.80 -21.91 -27.64
C ARG A 93 17.69 -21.28 -28.47
N GLU A 94 16.50 -21.11 -27.88
CA GLU A 94 15.36 -20.45 -28.52
C GLU A 94 15.64 -18.97 -28.82
N SER A 95 16.24 -18.27 -27.85
CA SER A 95 16.68 -16.88 -28.01
C SER A 95 17.75 -16.73 -29.10
N GLY A 96 18.63 -17.72 -29.23
CA GLY A 96 19.62 -17.83 -30.32
C GLY A 96 18.96 -18.02 -31.69
N LEU A 97 17.95 -18.88 -31.78
CA LEU A 97 17.15 -19.12 -32.99
C LEU A 97 16.36 -17.88 -33.42
N LEU A 98 15.66 -17.22 -32.50
CA LEU A 98 14.93 -15.97 -32.79
C LEU A 98 15.88 -14.89 -33.33
N ARG A 99 17.10 -14.83 -32.81
CA ARG A 99 18.16 -13.95 -33.32
C ARG A 99 18.67 -14.36 -34.70
N ALA A 100 18.75 -15.65 -35.01
CA ALA A 100 19.13 -16.15 -36.33
C ALA A 100 18.08 -15.83 -37.41
N VAL A 101 16.80 -15.79 -37.02
CA VAL A 101 15.67 -15.38 -37.89
C VAL A 101 15.54 -13.83 -37.99
N GLY A 102 16.45 -13.08 -37.37
CA GLY A 102 16.56 -11.62 -37.54
C GLY A 102 15.99 -10.78 -36.39
N MET A 103 15.65 -11.37 -35.25
CA MET A 103 15.25 -10.59 -34.07
C MET A 103 16.43 -9.75 -33.56
N SER A 104 16.23 -8.43 -33.48
CA SER A 104 17.24 -7.51 -32.96
C SER A 104 17.38 -7.66 -31.43
N ARG A 105 18.59 -7.39 -30.92
CA ARG A 105 18.91 -7.41 -29.48
C ARG A 105 17.96 -6.53 -28.64
N ARG A 106 17.51 -5.41 -29.21
CA ARG A 106 16.54 -4.49 -28.60
C ARG A 106 15.14 -5.10 -28.50
N ARG A 107 14.68 -5.83 -29.52
CA ARG A 107 13.35 -6.48 -29.50
C ARG A 107 13.30 -7.63 -28.50
N LEU A 108 14.38 -8.43 -28.42
CA LEU A 108 14.49 -9.48 -27.40
C LEU A 108 14.45 -8.89 -25.98
N GLY A 109 15.21 -7.81 -25.74
CA GLY A 109 15.20 -7.14 -24.44
C GLY A 109 13.84 -6.52 -24.09
N ALA A 110 13.15 -5.92 -25.06
CA ALA A 110 11.81 -5.37 -24.86
C ALA A 110 10.79 -6.47 -24.53
N MET A 111 10.84 -7.60 -25.23
CA MET A 111 9.96 -8.75 -24.97
C MET A 111 10.13 -9.27 -23.54
N LEU A 112 11.37 -9.48 -23.07
CA LEU A 112 11.65 -9.93 -21.72
C LEU A 112 11.21 -8.91 -20.65
N THR A 113 11.31 -7.61 -20.96
CA THR A 113 10.85 -6.53 -20.07
C THR A 113 9.33 -6.53 -19.94
N VAL A 114 8.62 -6.76 -21.06
CA VAL A 114 7.16 -6.91 -21.07
C VAL A 114 6.73 -8.16 -20.31
N GLU A 115 7.40 -9.29 -20.50
CA GLU A 115 7.17 -10.53 -19.74
C GLU A 115 7.33 -10.29 -18.23
N ALA A 116 8.36 -9.54 -17.82
CA ALA A 116 8.55 -9.14 -16.43
C ALA A 116 7.41 -8.24 -15.91
N GLY A 117 6.94 -7.28 -16.72
CA GLY A 117 5.80 -6.43 -16.40
C GLY A 117 4.50 -7.24 -16.20
N LEU A 118 4.30 -8.28 -17.00
CA LEU A 118 3.12 -9.16 -16.89
C LEU A 118 3.06 -9.89 -15.55
N TYR A 119 4.20 -10.27 -14.95
CA TYR A 119 4.19 -10.83 -13.60
C TYR A 119 3.64 -9.85 -12.55
N GLY A 120 3.91 -8.56 -12.71
CA GLY A 120 3.35 -7.51 -11.84
C GLY A 120 1.84 -7.39 -11.99
N VAL A 121 1.33 -7.43 -13.23
CA VAL A 121 -0.11 -7.41 -13.51
C VAL A 121 -0.80 -8.65 -12.97
N LEU A 122 -0.23 -9.84 -13.19
CA LEU A 122 -0.78 -11.10 -12.68
C LEU A 122 -0.76 -11.14 -11.15
N GLY A 123 0.33 -10.71 -10.53
CA GLY A 123 0.43 -10.60 -9.08
C GLY A 123 -0.60 -9.64 -8.50
N ALA A 124 -0.82 -8.49 -9.13
CA ALA A 124 -1.84 -7.54 -8.71
C ALA A 124 -3.26 -8.10 -8.90
N ALA A 125 -3.55 -8.77 -10.02
CA ALA A 125 -4.84 -9.40 -10.27
C ALA A 125 -5.16 -10.48 -9.23
N LEU A 126 -4.21 -11.36 -8.93
CA LEU A 126 -4.34 -12.38 -7.88
C LEU A 126 -4.48 -11.73 -6.50
N GLY A 127 -3.69 -10.70 -6.22
CA GLY A 127 -3.77 -9.94 -4.97
C GLY A 127 -5.15 -9.33 -4.76
N LEU A 128 -5.71 -8.66 -5.77
CA LEU A 128 -7.07 -8.09 -5.72
C LEU A 128 -8.14 -9.19 -5.57
N LEU A 129 -7.99 -10.29 -6.29
CA LEU A 129 -8.92 -11.42 -6.22
C LEU A 129 -8.99 -12.00 -4.80
N LEU A 130 -7.87 -12.07 -4.08
CA LEU A 130 -7.83 -12.53 -2.69
C LEU A 130 -8.21 -11.42 -1.70
N ALA A 131 -7.83 -10.17 -1.95
CA ALA A 131 -8.09 -9.05 -1.05
C ALA A 131 -9.59 -8.69 -0.98
N TRP A 132 -10.33 -8.82 -2.08
CA TRP A 132 -11.75 -8.49 -2.14
C TRP A 132 -12.61 -9.28 -1.14
N PRO A 133 -12.63 -10.63 -1.16
CA PRO A 133 -13.39 -11.40 -0.18
C PRO A 133 -12.86 -11.22 1.25
N TYR A 134 -11.55 -11.01 1.41
CA TYR A 134 -10.94 -10.80 2.73
C TYR A 134 -11.37 -9.47 3.36
N SER A 135 -11.43 -8.41 2.55
CA SER A 135 -11.94 -7.10 2.97
C SER A 135 -13.40 -7.21 3.43
N TRP A 136 -14.25 -7.86 2.63
CA TRP A 136 -15.65 -8.09 2.99
C TRP A 136 -15.80 -8.90 4.28
N LEU A 137 -15.03 -9.99 4.43
CA LEU A 137 -15.04 -10.83 5.64
C LEU A 137 -14.62 -10.04 6.88
N THR A 138 -13.65 -9.13 6.75
CA THR A 138 -13.15 -8.32 7.86
C THR A 138 -14.21 -7.31 8.32
N VAL A 139 -14.89 -6.63 7.38
CA VAL A 139 -16.00 -5.72 7.71
C VAL A 139 -17.14 -6.47 8.40
N ALA A 140 -17.52 -7.64 7.87
CA ALA A 140 -18.53 -8.50 8.47
C ALA A 140 -18.14 -8.98 9.88
N ALA A 141 -16.88 -9.37 10.09
CA ALA A 141 -16.38 -9.84 11.39
C ALA A 141 -16.34 -8.74 12.46
N LEU A 142 -16.14 -7.48 12.05
CA LEU A 142 -16.15 -6.32 12.96
C LEU A 142 -17.57 -5.84 13.31
N GLY A 143 -18.61 -6.39 12.66
CA GLY A 143 -20.01 -5.99 12.89
C GLY A 143 -20.29 -4.55 12.48
N GLN A 144 -19.51 -4.00 11.55
CA GLN A 144 -19.64 -2.62 11.07
C GLN A 144 -20.43 -2.60 9.76
N ASP A 145 -21.46 -1.77 9.67
CA ASP A 145 -22.14 -1.44 8.41
C ASP A 145 -21.35 -0.35 7.67
N ALA A 146 -20.11 -0.66 7.30
CA ALA A 146 -19.27 0.25 6.53
C ALA A 146 -19.51 0.02 5.03
N PRO A 147 -19.85 1.05 4.24
CA PRO A 147 -19.94 0.91 2.79
C PRO A 147 -18.55 0.56 2.24
N VAL A 148 -18.44 -0.59 1.57
CA VAL A 148 -17.21 -1.00 0.88
C VAL A 148 -17.11 -0.18 -0.40
N GLU A 149 -16.40 0.95 -0.33
CA GLU A 149 -16.07 1.74 -1.51
C GLU A 149 -15.00 1.03 -2.34
N PHE A 150 -15.17 1.01 -3.66
CA PHE A 150 -14.19 0.45 -4.60
C PHE A 150 -13.40 1.58 -5.27
N PRO A 151 -12.22 1.96 -4.75
CA PRO A 151 -11.42 3.06 -5.30
C PRO A 151 -10.68 2.61 -6.56
N ALA A 152 -11.41 2.44 -7.66
CA ALA A 152 -10.88 1.93 -8.93
C ALA A 152 -9.64 2.70 -9.42
N GLY A 153 -9.60 4.02 -9.21
CA GLY A 153 -8.46 4.86 -9.60
C GLY A 153 -7.18 4.54 -8.82
N GLN A 154 -7.28 4.37 -7.49
CA GLN A 154 -6.13 4.00 -6.65
C GLN A 154 -5.65 2.58 -6.99
N LEU A 155 -6.58 1.64 -7.15
CA LEU A 155 -6.27 0.27 -7.53
C LEU A 155 -5.56 0.22 -8.90
N ALA A 156 -6.06 0.95 -9.90
CA ALA A 156 -5.40 1.06 -11.20
C ALA A 156 -3.99 1.65 -11.08
N GLY A 157 -3.79 2.64 -10.20
CA GLY A 157 -2.48 3.20 -9.88
C GLY A 157 -1.52 2.16 -9.31
N VAL A 158 -1.99 1.31 -8.38
CA VAL A 158 -1.19 0.23 -7.79
C VAL A 158 -0.84 -0.84 -8.83
N VAL A 159 -1.80 -1.27 -9.66
CA VAL A 159 -1.52 -2.24 -10.74
C VAL A 159 -0.46 -1.69 -11.69
N LEU A 160 -0.57 -0.43 -12.10
CA LEU A 160 0.41 0.23 -12.96
C LEU A 160 1.78 0.32 -12.28
N ALA A 161 1.82 0.72 -11.01
CA ALA A 161 3.06 0.81 -10.25
C ALA A 161 3.77 -0.55 -10.13
N LEU A 162 3.04 -1.63 -9.85
CA LEU A 162 3.58 -2.99 -9.80
C LEU A 162 4.08 -3.47 -11.16
N ALA A 163 3.31 -3.24 -12.23
CA ALA A 163 3.71 -3.60 -13.59
C ALA A 163 4.99 -2.87 -14.00
N VAL A 164 5.12 -1.58 -13.66
CA VAL A 164 6.34 -0.81 -13.92
C VAL A 164 7.49 -1.32 -13.05
N ALA A 165 7.27 -1.56 -11.76
CA ALA A 165 8.32 -2.04 -10.86
C ALA A 165 8.90 -3.40 -11.30
N THR A 166 8.06 -4.36 -11.68
CA THR A 166 8.52 -5.67 -12.16
C THR A 166 9.15 -5.58 -13.55
N ALA A 167 8.62 -4.74 -14.44
CA ALA A 167 9.26 -4.46 -15.73
C ALA A 167 10.67 -3.88 -15.55
N LEU A 168 10.85 -2.93 -14.62
CA LEU A 168 12.16 -2.35 -14.30
C LEU A 168 13.13 -3.40 -13.76
N ALA A 169 12.67 -4.34 -12.93
CA ALA A 169 13.49 -5.46 -12.47
C ALA A 169 13.95 -6.37 -13.63
N GLY A 170 13.10 -6.57 -14.64
CA GLY A 170 13.42 -7.34 -15.85
C GLY A 170 14.47 -6.69 -16.77
N LEU A 171 14.73 -5.38 -16.65
CA LEU A 171 15.68 -4.67 -17.52
C LEU A 171 17.12 -5.19 -17.39
N LEU A 172 17.54 -5.52 -16.17
CA LEU A 172 18.88 -6.05 -15.89
C LEU A 172 19.15 -7.39 -16.59
N PRO A 173 18.32 -8.44 -16.40
CA PRO A 173 18.48 -9.71 -17.11
C PRO A 173 18.27 -9.55 -18.62
N ALA A 174 17.31 -8.73 -19.07
CA ALA A 174 17.10 -8.46 -20.49
C ALA A 174 18.34 -7.88 -21.17
N ARG A 175 19.03 -6.94 -20.52
CA ARG A 175 20.30 -6.37 -21.02
C ARG A 175 21.43 -7.39 -21.05
N ARG A 176 21.52 -8.27 -20.04
CA ARG A 176 22.52 -9.36 -20.01
C ARG A 176 22.27 -10.35 -21.15
N ALA A 177 21.03 -10.81 -21.32
CA ALA A 177 20.61 -11.72 -22.40
C ALA A 177 20.95 -11.15 -23.79
N ALA A 178 20.63 -9.87 -24.02
CA ALA A 178 20.89 -9.19 -25.28
C ALA A 178 22.38 -9.06 -25.63
N ARG A 179 23.28 -9.15 -24.65
CA ARG A 179 24.74 -9.06 -24.84
C ARG A 179 25.40 -10.41 -25.12
N VAL A 180 24.75 -11.53 -24.82
CA VAL A 180 25.30 -12.87 -25.11
C VAL A 180 25.42 -13.06 -26.63
N SER A 181 26.60 -13.48 -27.08
CA SER A 181 26.92 -13.69 -28.50
C SER A 181 26.31 -15.00 -29.01
N PRO A 182 25.67 -15.02 -30.21
CA PRO A 182 25.10 -16.23 -30.81
C PRO A 182 26.13 -17.35 -31.03
N VAL A 183 27.40 -16.98 -31.22
CA VAL A 183 28.50 -17.93 -31.48
C VAL A 183 28.79 -18.78 -30.24
N VAL A 184 28.63 -18.22 -29.04
CA VAL A 184 28.77 -18.97 -27.78
C VAL A 184 27.57 -19.89 -27.55
N ALA A 185 26.37 -19.49 -27.97
CA ALA A 185 25.15 -20.30 -27.82
C ALA A 185 25.14 -21.54 -28.73
N LEU A 186 25.86 -21.50 -29.85
CA LEU A 186 26.02 -22.64 -30.78
C LEU A 186 27.27 -23.48 -30.48
N GLY A 187 28.29 -22.93 -29.82
CA GLY A 187 29.54 -23.62 -29.48
C GLY A 187 29.56 -24.33 -28.12
N ALA A 188 28.54 -24.16 -27.27
CA ALA A 188 28.41 -24.87 -25.99
C ALA A 188 27.77 -26.28 -26.14
N GLY A 189 27.83 -26.86 -27.33
CA GLY A 189 27.25 -28.15 -27.69
C GLY A 189 28.26 -29.27 -27.92
N ASP A 190 29.55 -29.03 -27.66
CA ASP A 190 30.61 -30.04 -27.68
C ASP A 190 31.04 -30.41 -26.25
#